data_AF-A0A7T1I1M8-F1
#
_entry.id   AF-A0A7T1I1M8-F1
#
_cell.length_a   1.000
_cell.length_b   1.000
_cell.length_c   1.000
_cell.angle_alpha   90.00
_cell.angle_beta   90.00
_cell.angle_gamma   90.00
#
_symmetry.space_group_name_H-M   'P 1'
#
loop_
_entity.id
_entity.type
_entity.pdbx_description
1 polymer ?
#
loop_
_entity_poly.entity_id
_entity_poly.type
_entity_poly.pdbx_seq_one_letter_code
_entity_poly.pdbx_strand_id
1 'polypeptide(L)'
;MRICLHLLLAVSLVPLPAPAAEVCTPSESTVAETRCVMEALQAKDRELEKALVRVASEARQVPSETFQTLWRDNLTGFYKTSADPNEQARAFRAERRRVCAYAKSVSFQGTGYGIFTTRCELALTQTLLEQLRP
;
A
#
# COMPACT_ATOMS: atom_id res chain seq x y z
N MET A 1 -0.97 45.14 -29.54
CA MET A 1 -0.67 45.06 -28.08
C MET A 1 -1.92 44.58 -27.37
N ARG A 2 -1.74 43.67 -26.40
CA ARG A 2 -2.75 43.10 -25.47
C ARG A 2 -3.75 42.12 -26.10
N ILE A 3 -4.16 40.99 -25.49
CA ILE A 3 -3.86 40.36 -24.19
C ILE A 3 -4.44 38.93 -24.22
N CYS A 4 -3.76 38.02 -23.52
CA CYS A 4 -4.23 36.80 -22.87
C CYS A 4 -4.92 35.66 -23.64
N LEU A 5 -4.03 34.79 -24.13
CA LEU A 5 -3.94 33.37 -23.77
C LEU A 5 -4.57 33.04 -22.38
N HIS A 6 -5.74 32.39 -22.36
CA HIS A 6 -6.21 31.61 -21.22
C HIS A 6 -6.80 30.28 -21.72
N LEU A 7 -5.93 29.40 -22.20
CA LEU A 7 -6.22 27.97 -22.16
C LEU A 7 -6.12 27.55 -20.68
N LEU A 8 -7.27 27.50 -20.02
CA LEU A 8 -7.40 26.84 -18.72
C LEU A 8 -7.11 25.35 -18.93
N LEU A 9 -5.89 24.94 -18.58
CA LEU A 9 -5.59 23.54 -18.31
C LEU A 9 -6.54 23.09 -17.20
N ALA A 10 -7.59 22.36 -17.60
CA ALA A 10 -8.30 21.47 -16.70
C ALA A 10 -7.32 20.33 -16.37
N VAL A 11 -6.46 20.55 -15.39
CA VAL A 11 -5.73 19.49 -14.72
C VAL A 11 -6.80 18.65 -14.05
N SER A 12 -7.05 17.46 -14.60
CA SER A 12 -7.86 16.43 -13.98
C SER A 12 -7.39 16.28 -12.53
N LEU A 13 -8.22 16.73 -11.59
CA LEU A 13 -8.12 16.37 -10.19
C LEU A 13 -8.39 14.87 -10.13
N VAL A 14 -7.34 14.07 -10.34
CA VAL A 14 -7.33 12.68 -9.91
C VAL A 14 -7.66 12.75 -8.42
N PRO A 15 -8.75 12.13 -7.95
CA PRO A 15 -9.03 12.09 -6.54
C PRO A 15 -7.82 11.45 -5.88
N LEU A 16 -7.13 12.21 -5.02
CA LEU A 16 -6.17 11.61 -4.10
C LEU A 16 -6.90 10.47 -3.40
N PRO A 17 -6.29 9.27 -3.30
CA PRO A 17 -6.88 8.19 -2.54
C PRO A 17 -7.30 8.74 -1.18
N ALA A 18 -8.53 8.42 -0.77
CA ALA A 18 -9.12 8.89 0.47
C ALA A 18 -8.06 8.82 1.59
N PRO A 19 -7.96 9.85 2.46
CA PRO A 19 -7.03 9.80 3.56
C PRO A 19 -7.29 8.47 4.26
N ALA A 20 -6.25 7.62 4.38
CA ALA A 20 -6.33 6.35 5.07
C ALA A 20 -7.16 6.59 6.34
N ALA A 21 -8.38 6.02 6.35
CA ALA A 21 -9.48 6.36 7.25
C ALA A 21 -8.95 6.84 8.59
N GLU A 22 -9.29 8.03 9.09
CA GLU A 22 -8.81 8.63 10.36
C GLU A 22 -8.51 7.58 11.46
N VAL A 23 -7.35 6.92 11.39
CA VAL A 23 -7.06 5.77 12.28
C VAL A 23 -6.64 6.29 13.64
N CYS A 24 -6.08 7.49 13.63
CA CYS A 24 -5.56 8.18 14.79
C CYS A 24 -6.19 9.57 14.83
N THR A 25 -6.84 9.87 15.95
CA THR A 25 -7.26 11.24 16.23
C THR A 25 -6.02 12.15 16.29
N PRO A 26 -6.13 13.40 15.81
CA PRO A 26 -5.06 14.38 16.00
C PRO A 26 -4.73 14.49 17.50
N SER A 27 -3.49 14.20 17.86
CA SER A 27 -3.03 14.26 19.25
C SER A 27 -2.12 15.47 19.44
N GLU A 28 -2.11 16.06 20.64
CA GLU A 28 -1.23 17.20 20.95
C GLU A 28 0.27 16.83 20.99
N SER A 29 0.62 15.53 20.90
CA SER A 29 1.99 15.04 20.97
C SER A 29 2.36 14.16 19.77
N THR A 30 3.44 14.53 19.07
CA THR A 30 4.05 13.74 17.99
C THR A 30 4.34 12.29 18.38
N VAL A 31 4.65 12.03 19.66
CA VAL A 31 4.93 10.69 20.18
C VAL A 31 3.66 9.83 20.21
N ALA A 32 2.55 10.42 20.66
CA ALA A 32 1.26 9.73 20.72
C ALA A 32 0.76 9.40 19.31
N GLU A 33 0.85 10.37 18.39
CA GLU A 33 0.51 10.16 16.99
C GLU A 33 1.38 9.07 16.35
N THR A 34 2.69 9.11 16.57
CA THR A 34 3.63 8.10 16.05
C THR A 34 3.27 6.69 16.54
N ARG A 35 2.98 6.54 17.83
CA ARG A 35 2.57 5.25 18.40
C ARG A 35 1.30 4.73 17.74
N CYS A 36 0.27 5.57 17.65
CA CYS A 36 -1.00 5.18 17.07
C CYS A 36 -0.85 4.71 15.62
N VAL A 37 -0.13 5.46 14.76
CA VAL A 37 0.04 5.07 13.35
C VAL A 37 0.87 3.80 13.20
N MET A 38 1.83 3.54 14.09
CA MET A 38 2.60 2.30 14.09
C MET A 38 1.75 1.09 14.48
N GLU A 39 0.93 1.20 15.53
CA GLU A 39 0.03 0.13 15.97
C GLU A 39 -1.02 -0.18 14.89
N ALA A 40 -1.57 0.86 14.27
CA ALA A 40 -2.46 0.72 13.13
C ALA A 40 -1.81 -0.03 11.97
N LEU A 41 -0.57 0.32 11.62
CA LEU A 41 0.16 -0.33 10.53
C LEU A 41 0.39 -1.80 10.83
N GLN A 42 0.79 -2.13 12.06
CA GLN A 42 0.97 -3.53 12.48
C GLN A 42 -0.35 -4.33 12.41
N ALA A 43 -1.48 -3.72 12.78
CA ALA A 43 -2.78 -4.36 12.64
C ALA A 43 -3.12 -4.66 11.18
N LYS A 44 -2.90 -3.69 10.28
CA LYS A 44 -3.11 -3.85 8.84
C LYS A 44 -2.16 -4.86 8.21
N ASP A 45 -0.91 -4.94 8.67
CA ASP A 45 0.03 -5.95 8.21
C ASP A 45 -0.42 -7.37 8.58
N ARG A 46 -1.00 -7.57 9.78
CA ARG A 46 -1.60 -8.85 10.17
C ARG A 46 -2.85 -9.18 9.35
N GLU A 47 -3.67 -8.20 9.02
CA GLU A 47 -4.82 -8.39 8.12
C GLU A 47 -4.36 -8.81 6.72
N LEU A 48 -3.29 -8.19 6.20
CA LEU A 48 -2.74 -8.50 4.88
C LEU A 48 -2.19 -9.92 4.84
N GLU A 49 -1.43 -10.34 5.85
CA GLU A 49 -0.91 -11.71 5.94
C GLU A 49 -2.06 -12.75 5.88
N LYS A 50 -3.17 -12.50 6.60
CA LYS A 50 -4.37 -13.36 6.52
C LYS A 50 -5.02 -13.37 5.14
N ALA A 51 -5.11 -12.21 4.48
CA ALA A 51 -5.68 -12.11 3.15
C ALA A 51 -4.85 -12.86 2.10
N LEU A 52 -3.52 -12.77 2.17
CA LEU A 52 -2.62 -13.50 1.26
C LEU A 52 -2.70 -15.01 1.49
N VAL A 53 -2.78 -15.47 2.75
CA VAL A 53 -3.00 -16.89 3.06
C VAL A 53 -4.32 -17.39 2.47
N ARG A 54 -5.40 -16.59 2.56
CA ARG A 54 -6.68 -16.93 1.95
C ARG A 54 -6.55 -17.08 0.43
N VAL A 55 -5.99 -16.10 -0.26
CA VAL A 55 -5.80 -16.15 -1.72
C VAL A 55 -4.97 -17.37 -2.14
N ALA A 56 -3.91 -17.68 -1.40
CA ALA A 56 -3.11 -18.88 -1.67
C ALA A 56 -3.91 -20.18 -1.46
N SER A 57 -4.80 -20.23 -0.46
CA SER A 57 -5.69 -21.36 -0.22
C SER A 57 -6.75 -21.52 -1.31
N GLU A 58 -7.42 -20.43 -1.68
CA GLU A 58 -8.42 -20.40 -2.76
C GLU A 58 -7.80 -20.82 -4.08
N ALA A 59 -6.62 -20.28 -4.40
CA ALA A 59 -5.87 -20.69 -5.58
C ALA A 59 -5.67 -22.21 -5.58
N ARG A 60 -5.19 -22.82 -4.49
CA ARG A 60 -4.98 -24.28 -4.39
C ARG A 60 -6.25 -25.12 -4.55
N GLN A 61 -7.43 -24.58 -4.23
CA GLN A 61 -8.69 -25.30 -4.35
C GLN A 61 -9.20 -25.38 -5.80
N VAL A 62 -8.66 -24.56 -6.71
CA VAL A 62 -9.02 -24.62 -8.14
C VAL A 62 -8.54 -25.95 -8.73
N PRO A 63 -9.46 -26.85 -9.15
CA PRO A 63 -9.12 -28.18 -9.65
C PRO A 63 -8.61 -28.10 -11.09
N SER A 64 -7.35 -27.69 -11.25
CA SER A 64 -6.62 -27.72 -12.53
C SER A 64 -5.12 -27.59 -12.28
N GLU A 65 -4.37 -28.65 -12.58
CA GLU A 65 -2.90 -28.62 -12.49
C GLU A 65 -2.28 -27.60 -13.45
N THR A 66 -2.93 -27.37 -14.59
CA THR A 66 -2.56 -26.32 -15.56
C THR A 66 -2.70 -24.94 -14.94
N PHE A 67 -3.82 -24.64 -14.27
CA PHE A 67 -4.01 -23.37 -13.57
C PHE A 67 -2.95 -23.16 -12.48
N GLN A 68 -2.73 -24.17 -11.63
CA GLN A 68 -1.74 -24.07 -10.55
C GLN A 68 -0.33 -23.75 -11.07
N THR A 69 0.04 -24.39 -12.18
CA THR A 69 1.33 -24.20 -12.83
C THR A 69 1.43 -22.80 -13.43
N LEU A 70 0.46 -22.38 -14.25
CA LEU A 70 0.42 -21.04 -14.83
C LEU A 70 0.41 -19.94 -13.79
N TRP A 71 -0.30 -20.13 -12.68
CA TRP A 71 -0.35 -19.16 -11.60
C TRP A 71 1.02 -19.01 -10.92
N ARG A 72 1.67 -20.11 -10.53
CA ARG A 72 3.02 -20.07 -9.94
C ARG A 72 4.06 -19.52 -10.91
N ASP A 73 3.99 -19.92 -12.17
CA ASP A 73 4.93 -19.49 -13.21
C ASP A 73 4.76 -18.00 -13.52
N ASN A 74 3.54 -17.47 -13.51
CA ASN A 74 3.32 -16.03 -13.65
C ASN A 74 3.85 -15.25 -12.45
N LEU A 75 3.61 -15.73 -11.23
CA LEU A 75 4.14 -15.09 -10.02
C LEU A 75 5.67 -15.02 -10.07
N THR A 76 6.34 -16.14 -10.33
CA THR A 76 7.81 -16.21 -10.35
C THR A 76 8.44 -15.60 -11.58
N GLY A 77 7.86 -15.81 -12.75
CA GLY A 77 8.40 -15.44 -14.06
C GLY A 77 8.12 -13.99 -14.44
N PHE A 78 6.86 -13.56 -14.32
CA PHE A 78 6.42 -12.21 -14.73
C PHE A 78 6.52 -11.21 -13.59
N TYR A 79 5.89 -11.52 -12.45
CA TYR A 79 5.84 -10.61 -11.29
C TYR A 79 7.08 -10.70 -10.39
N LYS A 80 8.00 -11.64 -10.67
CA LYS A 80 9.23 -11.88 -9.89
C LYS A 80 8.95 -12.02 -8.38
N THR A 81 7.85 -12.69 -8.04
CA THR A 81 7.37 -12.92 -6.69
C THR A 81 7.14 -14.41 -6.41
N SER A 82 6.80 -14.75 -5.17
CA SER A 82 6.57 -16.13 -4.72
C SER A 82 5.08 -16.47 -4.69
N ALA A 83 4.76 -17.77 -4.66
CA ALA A 83 3.42 -18.25 -4.30
C ALA A 83 3.25 -18.50 -2.79
N ASP A 84 4.32 -18.37 -1.99
CA ASP A 84 4.24 -18.39 -0.53
C ASP A 84 3.69 -17.03 -0.03
N PRO A 85 2.52 -17.02 0.65
CA PRO A 85 1.93 -15.80 1.17
C PRO A 85 2.85 -15.05 2.15
N ASN A 86 3.72 -15.74 2.90
CA ASN A 86 4.65 -15.09 3.81
C ASN A 86 5.77 -14.36 3.06
N GLU A 87 6.28 -14.96 1.99
CA GLU A 87 7.25 -14.32 1.11
C GLU A 87 6.65 -13.12 0.39
N GLN A 88 5.41 -13.23 -0.11
CA GLN A 88 4.68 -12.12 -0.69
C GLN A 88 4.48 -10.97 0.31
N ALA A 89 4.07 -11.27 1.55
CA ALA A 89 3.90 -10.25 2.59
C ALA A 89 5.21 -9.54 2.95
N ARG A 90 6.32 -10.29 3.05
CA ARG A 90 7.66 -9.70 3.29
C ARG A 90 8.10 -8.81 2.12
N ALA A 91 7.98 -9.30 0.89
CA ALA A 91 8.35 -8.56 -0.31
C ALA A 91 7.55 -7.26 -0.43
N PHE A 92 6.22 -7.34 -0.23
CA PHE A 92 5.36 -6.17 -0.23
C PHE A 92 5.77 -5.15 0.83
N ARG A 93 5.96 -5.55 2.10
CA ARG A 93 6.38 -4.63 3.16
C ARG A 93 7.72 -3.94 2.85
N ALA A 94 8.68 -4.69 2.32
CA ALA A 94 9.98 -4.15 1.93
C ALA A 94 9.85 -3.10 0.82
N GLU A 95 9.08 -3.39 -0.23
CA GLU A 95 8.90 -2.48 -1.35
C GLU A 95 8.05 -1.26 -0.96
N ARG A 96 6.96 -1.47 -0.22
CA ARG A 96 6.14 -0.42 0.38
C ARG A 96 6.98 0.58 1.17
N ARG A 97 7.90 0.08 2.02
CA ARG A 97 8.80 0.94 2.80
C ARG A 97 9.69 1.80 1.91
N ARG A 98 10.24 1.23 0.83
CA ARG A 98 11.08 1.96 -0.14
C ARG A 98 10.29 3.05 -0.85
N VAL A 99 9.11 2.71 -1.37
CA VAL A 99 8.21 3.64 -2.06
C VAL A 99 7.82 4.78 -1.14
N CYS A 100 7.43 4.51 0.10
CA CYS A 100 7.03 5.56 1.04
C CYS A 100 8.20 6.43 1.52
N ALA A 101 9.40 5.85 1.69
CA ALA A 101 10.60 6.62 1.97
C ALA A 101 10.96 7.56 0.80
N TYR A 102 10.84 7.07 -0.44
CA TYR A 102 11.03 7.89 -1.64
C TYR A 102 9.96 8.98 -1.78
N ALA A 103 8.69 8.65 -1.58
CA ALA A 103 7.60 9.63 -1.58
C ALA A 103 7.82 10.74 -0.55
N LYS A 104 8.40 10.39 0.62
CA LYS A 104 8.78 11.40 1.61
C LYS A 104 9.97 12.23 1.17
N SER A 105 11.00 11.64 0.56
CA SER A 105 12.20 12.37 0.14
C SER A 105 11.90 13.42 -0.93
N VAL A 106 10.90 13.19 -1.76
CA VAL A 106 10.42 14.18 -2.75
C VAL A 106 9.45 15.22 -2.17
N SER A 107 8.97 15.02 -0.93
CA SER A 107 8.11 15.98 -0.22
C SER A 107 8.94 16.85 0.74
N PHE A 108 8.58 18.14 0.91
CA PHE A 108 9.33 19.11 1.74
C PHE A 108 9.76 18.55 3.12
N GLN A 109 11.00 18.86 3.51
CA GLN A 109 11.64 18.37 4.74
C GLN A 109 11.01 19.01 5.99
N GLY A 110 10.68 18.18 6.98
CA GLY A 110 10.12 18.58 8.28
C GLY A 110 10.11 17.40 9.26
N THR A 111 9.90 17.68 10.55
CA THR A 111 9.98 16.72 11.68
C THR A 111 8.95 15.58 11.66
N GLY A 112 8.11 15.50 10.63
CA GLY A 112 7.09 14.46 10.44
C GLY A 112 7.51 13.27 9.57
N TYR A 113 8.82 13.03 9.36
CA TYR A 113 9.30 11.94 8.47
C TYR A 113 8.68 10.58 8.83
N GLY A 114 8.72 10.20 10.11
CA GLY A 114 8.18 8.92 10.59
C GLY A 114 6.67 8.81 10.36
N ILE A 115 5.91 9.81 10.82
CA ILE A 115 4.44 9.83 10.71
C ILE A 115 3.98 9.79 9.25
N PHE A 116 4.58 10.60 8.38
CA PHE A 116 4.26 10.59 6.95
C PHE A 116 4.53 9.23 6.32
N THR A 117 5.72 8.67 6.57
CA THR A 117 6.11 7.38 5.98
C THR A 117 5.15 6.28 6.44
N THR A 118 4.83 6.22 7.73
CA THR A 118 3.88 5.25 8.28
C THR A 118 2.47 5.43 7.74
N ARG A 119 2.00 6.67 7.53
CA ARG A 119 0.69 6.94 6.90
C ARG A 119 0.64 6.53 5.43
N CYS A 120 1.72 6.76 4.68
CA CYS A 120 1.85 6.24 3.31
C CYS A 120 1.79 4.72 3.31
N GLU A 121 2.51 4.06 4.22
CA GLU A 121 2.49 2.60 4.34
C GLU A 121 1.10 2.07 4.67
N LEU A 122 0.38 2.73 5.59
CA LEU A 122 -1.02 2.42 5.89
C LEU A 122 -1.91 2.50 4.66
N ALA A 123 -1.82 3.58 3.89
CA ALA A 123 -2.62 3.77 2.68
C ALA A 123 -2.36 2.66 1.65
N LEU A 124 -1.09 2.35 1.36
CA LEU A 124 -0.74 1.31 0.41
C LEU A 124 -1.20 -0.08 0.88
N THR A 125 -1.06 -0.41 2.16
CA THR A 125 -1.57 -1.68 2.72
C THR A 125 -3.08 -1.76 2.62
N GLN A 126 -3.79 -0.67 2.93
CA GLN A 126 -5.24 -0.61 2.85
C GLN A 126 -5.74 -0.79 1.41
N THR A 127 -5.09 -0.14 0.43
CA THR A 127 -5.41 -0.33 -0.99
C THR A 127 -5.22 -1.78 -1.43
N LEU A 128 -4.12 -2.42 -1.03
CA LEU A 128 -3.91 -3.84 -1.37
C LEU A 128 -4.98 -4.73 -0.69
N LEU A 129 -5.29 -4.50 0.58
CA LEU A 129 -6.36 -5.22 1.27
C LEU A 129 -7.71 -5.09 0.58
N GLU A 130 -8.03 -3.92 0.02
CA GLU A 130 -9.24 -3.68 -0.76
C GLU A 130 -9.26 -4.49 -2.06
N GLN A 131 -8.12 -4.60 -2.74
CA GLN A 131 -7.97 -5.41 -3.95
C GLN A 131 -8.05 -6.92 -3.69
N LEU A 132 -7.66 -7.36 -2.49
CA LEU A 132 -7.73 -8.76 -2.07
C LEU A 132 -9.07 -9.13 -1.43
N ARG A 133 -10.06 -8.23 -1.39
CA ARG A 133 -11.40 -8.56 -0.90
C ARG A 133 -12.02 -9.69 -1.75
N PRO A 134 -12.76 -10.60 -1.11
CA PRO A 134 -13.48 -11.65 -1.84
C PRO A 134 -14.53 -11.08 -2.79
#